data_AF-A0A4Y3WMW2-F1
#
_entry.id   AF-A0A4Y3WMW2-F1
#
_cell.length_a   1.000
_cell.length_b   1.000
_cell.length_c   1.000
_cell.angle_alpha   90.00
_cell.angle_beta   90.00
_cell.angle_gamma   90.00
#
_symmetry.space_group_name_H-M   'P 1'
#
loop_
_entity.id
_entity.type
_entity.pdbx_description
1 polymer ?
#
loop_
_entity_poly.entity_id
_entity_poly.type
_entity_poly.pdbx_seq_one_letter_code
_entity_poly.pdbx_strand_id
1 'polypeptide(L)'
;MTLRADVSTAPRALRYGLLTSVLVLLVCAVLALVAGTAFASASAVLASATQRTFGVVTAVDGDSVTLRWTPSGGTERSDPVELAGPPPPVGTRTEVAHSPAGPPLIPGAAVLADADRALGTLVLAAVAAALVPLVGAWQVLSRRRAAAQPPRTLDAGRVRIQAGLSSRSWLETATVPPRWIPLHFDPALPALPSPAAVRLRGDPLTHRYVAAEIDGRTVPPSGPVRSTEPRGRRTDNPARPDASAASRAAAAAPLRRQLLADLPLTAPAPLVAALWALVDGGGLGTWLAGTALLAALALFVAAVRGTDPT
;
A
#
# COMPACT_ATOMS: atom_id res chain seq x y z
N MET A 1 -26.20 13.46 -38.20
CA MET A 1 -24.87 13.40 -37.57
C MET A 1 -25.03 13.70 -36.09
N THR A 2 -25.39 12.69 -35.31
CA THR A 2 -25.72 12.82 -33.88
C THR A 2 -24.43 12.76 -33.07
N LEU A 3 -23.98 13.93 -32.60
CA LEU A 3 -22.98 14.06 -31.53
C LEU A 3 -23.57 13.42 -30.27
N ARG A 4 -23.37 12.11 -30.12
CA ARG A 4 -23.59 11.41 -28.87
C ARG A 4 -22.53 11.96 -27.92
N ALA A 5 -22.94 12.84 -27.01
CA ALA A 5 -22.09 13.30 -25.92
C ALA A 5 -21.58 12.05 -25.20
N ASP A 6 -20.31 11.72 -25.42
CA ASP A 6 -19.65 10.60 -24.76
C ASP A 6 -19.79 10.85 -23.26
N VAL A 7 -20.60 10.01 -22.61
CA VAL A 7 -20.59 9.90 -21.15
C VAL A 7 -19.14 9.71 -20.79
N SER A 8 -18.56 10.73 -20.15
CA SER A 8 -17.14 10.79 -19.83
C SER A 8 -16.82 9.67 -18.85
N THR A 9 -16.62 8.46 -19.38
CA THR A 9 -16.24 7.33 -18.56
C THR A 9 -14.87 7.68 -18.01
N ALA A 10 -14.79 7.72 -16.67
CA ALA A 10 -13.55 8.02 -15.99
C ALA A 10 -12.42 7.16 -16.60
N PRO A 11 -11.25 7.75 -16.90
CA PRO A 11 -10.13 7.02 -17.48
C PRO A 11 -9.90 5.72 -16.71
N ARG A 12 -9.66 4.62 -17.41
CA ARG A 12 -9.46 3.29 -16.78
C ARG A 12 -8.45 3.35 -15.62
N ALA A 13 -7.36 4.09 -15.81
CA ALA A 13 -6.33 4.33 -14.81
C ALA A 13 -6.89 4.94 -13.51
N LEU A 14 -7.85 5.87 -13.61
CA LEU A 14 -8.50 6.47 -12.45
C LEU A 14 -9.38 5.46 -11.72
N ARG A 15 -10.15 4.64 -12.47
CA ARG A 15 -11.00 3.59 -11.87
C ARG A 15 -10.17 2.54 -11.14
N TYR A 16 -9.06 2.09 -11.74
CA TYR A 16 -8.18 1.11 -11.09
C TYR A 16 -7.42 1.71 -9.89
N GLY A 17 -6.96 2.95 -10.00
CA GLY A 17 -6.39 3.69 -8.88
C GLY A 17 -7.37 3.86 -7.72
N LEU A 18 -8.62 4.22 -8.02
CA LEU A 18 -9.68 4.33 -7.00
C LEU A 18 -9.97 3.00 -6.34
N LEU A 19 -10.12 1.92 -7.13
CA LEU A 19 -10.37 0.57 -6.61
C LEU A 19 -9.29 0.13 -5.62
N THR A 20 -8.01 0.30 -5.98
CA THR A 20 -6.89 -0.10 -5.12
C THR A 20 -6.72 0.83 -3.92
N SER A 21 -7.00 2.14 -4.06
CA SER A 21 -7.09 3.05 -2.92
C SER A 21 -8.18 2.66 -1.93
N VAL A 22 -9.40 2.36 -2.41
CA VAL A 22 -10.51 1.91 -1.56
C VAL A 22 -10.14 0.62 -0.84
N LEU A 23 -9.49 -0.32 -1.52
CA LEU A 23 -9.02 -1.55 -0.89
C LEU A 23 -8.06 -1.28 0.27
N VAL A 24 -7.05 -0.41 0.09
CA VAL A 24 -6.13 -0.05 1.19
C VAL A 24 -6.88 0.62 2.33
N LEU A 25 -7.79 1.56 2.04
CA LEU A 25 -8.56 2.26 3.07
C LEU A 25 -9.48 1.33 3.86
N LEU A 26 -10.09 0.33 3.20
CA LEU A 26 -10.89 -0.69 3.87
C LEU A 26 -10.02 -1.54 4.80
N VAL A 27 -8.83 -1.98 4.35
CA VAL A 27 -7.89 -2.71 5.21
C VAL A 27 -7.47 -1.84 6.41
N CYS A 28 -7.07 -0.58 6.18
CA CYS A 28 -6.74 0.35 7.27
C CYS A 28 -7.90 0.55 8.25
N ALA A 29 -9.14 0.66 7.77
CA ALA A 29 -10.31 0.82 8.63
C ALA A 29 -10.55 -0.40 9.52
N VAL A 30 -10.42 -1.61 8.96
CA VAL A 30 -10.52 -2.87 9.73
C VAL A 30 -9.41 -2.95 10.77
N LEU A 31 -8.16 -2.64 10.39
CA LEU A 31 -7.03 -2.64 11.32
C LEU A 31 -7.21 -1.61 12.44
N ALA A 32 -7.66 -0.40 12.10
CA ALA A 32 -7.90 0.65 13.08
C ALA A 32 -9.04 0.29 14.04
N LEU A 33 -10.09 -0.38 13.56
CA LEU A 33 -11.18 -0.86 14.41
C LEU A 33 -10.68 -1.90 15.41
N VAL A 34 -9.97 -2.93 14.93
CA VAL A 34 -9.44 -4.02 15.79
C VAL A 34 -8.39 -3.50 16.78
N ALA A 35 -7.47 -2.66 16.31
CA ALA A 35 -6.45 -2.07 17.18
C ALA A 35 -7.07 -1.05 18.16
N GLY A 36 -8.07 -0.29 17.73
CA GLY A 36 -8.78 0.66 18.58
C GLY A 36 -9.51 0.00 19.74
N THR A 37 -10.17 -1.14 19.49
CA THR A 37 -10.83 -1.89 20.57
C THR A 37 -9.82 -2.50 21.55
N ALA A 38 -8.72 -3.07 21.04
CA ALA A 38 -7.63 -3.60 21.88
C ALA A 38 -6.93 -2.51 22.70
N PHE A 39 -6.70 -1.34 22.10
CA PHE A 39 -6.09 -0.21 22.79
C PHE A 39 -7.02 0.33 23.88
N ALA A 40 -8.33 0.44 23.60
CA ALA A 40 -9.31 0.92 24.56
C ALA A 40 -9.45 -0.03 25.76
N SER A 41 -9.46 -1.35 25.52
CA SER A 41 -9.51 -2.34 26.61
C SER A 41 -8.25 -2.29 27.47
N ALA A 42 -7.07 -2.28 26.86
CA ALA A 42 -5.80 -2.17 27.60
C ALA A 42 -5.73 -0.84 28.37
N SER A 43 -6.10 0.27 27.75
CA SER A 43 -6.12 1.59 28.40
C SER A 43 -7.06 1.65 29.60
N ALA A 44 -8.21 0.97 29.55
CA ALA A 44 -9.12 0.89 30.69
C ALA A 44 -8.48 0.17 31.89
N VAL A 45 -7.77 -0.93 31.63
CA VAL A 45 -7.01 -1.66 32.66
C VAL A 45 -5.91 -0.76 33.24
N LEU A 46 -5.11 -0.12 32.38
CA LEU A 46 -4.01 0.77 32.81
C LEU A 46 -4.52 1.98 33.60
N ALA A 47 -5.61 2.60 33.18
CA ALA A 47 -6.20 3.77 33.85
C ALA A 47 -6.76 3.42 35.24
N SER A 48 -7.17 2.16 35.46
CA SER A 48 -7.62 1.71 36.77
C SER A 48 -6.48 1.58 37.79
N ALA A 49 -5.25 1.32 37.34
CA ALA A 49 -4.09 1.06 38.17
C ALA A 49 -3.45 2.35 38.70
N THR A 50 -4.11 3.00 39.67
CA THR A 50 -3.73 4.31 40.21
C THR A 50 -2.75 4.24 41.39
N GLN A 51 -2.63 3.09 42.06
CA GLN A 51 -1.74 2.91 43.20
C GLN A 51 -0.43 2.24 42.80
N ARG A 52 0.62 2.46 43.59
CA ARG A 52 1.98 1.91 43.40
C ARG A 52 2.49 1.32 44.70
N THR A 53 3.14 0.17 44.62
CA THR A 53 3.83 -0.50 45.73
C THR A 53 4.98 -1.33 45.18
N PHE A 54 5.71 -2.05 46.03
CA PHE A 54 6.73 -3.01 45.59
C PHE A 54 6.29 -4.43 45.87
N GLY A 55 6.64 -5.33 44.94
CA GLY A 55 6.43 -6.76 45.07
C GLY A 55 7.70 -7.52 44.73
N VAL A 56 7.69 -8.82 45.00
CA VAL A 56 8.78 -9.74 44.70
C VAL A 56 8.25 -10.89 43.87
N VAL A 57 8.94 -11.21 42.78
CA VAL A 57 8.62 -12.38 41.96
C VAL A 57 8.95 -13.65 42.75
N THR A 58 7.96 -14.51 42.97
CA THR A 58 8.11 -15.72 43.80
C THR A 58 8.14 -17.00 42.99
N ALA A 59 7.52 -17.01 41.82
CA ALA A 59 7.55 -18.13 40.89
C ALA A 59 7.49 -17.61 39.44
N VAL A 60 7.99 -18.43 38.52
CA VAL A 60 7.96 -18.20 37.07
C VAL A 60 7.37 -19.47 36.44
N ASP A 61 6.34 -19.30 35.60
CA ASP A 61 5.70 -20.39 34.86
C ASP A 61 5.45 -19.93 33.41
N GLY A 62 6.31 -20.38 32.49
CA GLY A 62 6.32 -19.91 31.11
C GLY A 62 6.46 -18.39 31.02
N ASP A 63 5.49 -17.74 30.40
CA ASP A 63 5.41 -16.28 30.23
C ASP A 63 4.65 -15.59 31.38
N SER A 64 4.36 -16.30 32.46
CA SER A 64 3.70 -15.76 33.65
C SER A 64 4.61 -15.76 34.87
N VAL A 65 4.46 -14.76 35.73
CA VAL A 65 5.13 -14.68 37.02
C VAL A 65 4.14 -14.58 38.16
N THR A 66 4.39 -15.29 39.26
CA THR A 66 3.63 -15.10 40.50
C THR A 66 4.30 -14.02 41.32
N LEU A 67 3.60 -12.92 41.53
CA LEU A 67 4.08 -11.76 42.26
C LEU A 67 3.52 -11.79 43.67
N ARG A 68 4.39 -11.73 44.69
CA ARG A 68 4.00 -11.51 46.09
C ARG A 68 4.17 -10.04 46.44
N TRP A 69 3.11 -9.40 46.91
CA TRP A 69 3.07 -7.95 47.13
C TRP A 69 2.01 -7.57 48.17
N THR A 70 2.08 -6.35 48.70
CA THR A 70 1.12 -5.84 49.69
C THR A 70 0.52 -4.52 49.20
N PRO A 71 -0.80 -4.44 48.93
CA PRO A 71 -1.49 -3.20 48.63
C PRO A 71 -1.38 -2.21 49.80
N SER A 72 -1.49 -0.91 49.52
CA SER A 72 -1.46 0.11 50.58
C SER A 72 -2.66 -0.07 51.54
N GLY A 73 -2.38 -0.44 52.79
CA GLY A 73 -3.41 -0.71 53.80
C GLY A 73 -4.12 -2.06 53.65
N GLY A 74 -3.62 -2.95 52.80
CA GLY A 74 -4.17 -4.29 52.57
C GLY A 74 -3.32 -5.41 53.20
N THR A 75 -3.80 -6.64 53.06
CA THR A 75 -3.04 -7.86 53.39
C THR A 75 -2.13 -8.25 52.23
N GLU A 76 -1.04 -8.98 52.53
CA GLU A 76 -0.19 -9.57 51.49
C GLU A 76 -1.01 -10.48 50.57
N ARG A 77 -0.72 -10.41 49.26
CA ARG A 77 -1.36 -11.20 48.21
C ARG A 77 -0.30 -11.78 47.28
N SER A 78 -0.66 -12.87 46.62
CA SER A 78 0.11 -13.46 45.53
C SER A 78 -0.78 -13.57 44.30
N ASP A 79 -0.45 -12.86 43.23
CA ASP A 79 -1.26 -12.83 42.01
C ASP A 79 -0.37 -13.17 40.79
N PRO A 80 -0.88 -13.92 39.81
CA PRO A 80 -0.17 -14.17 38.56
C PRO A 80 -0.21 -12.93 37.65
N VAL A 81 0.89 -12.68 36.95
CA VAL A 81 1.02 -11.60 35.96
C VAL A 81 1.63 -12.17 34.69
N GLU A 82 0.91 -12.05 33.57
CA GLU A 82 1.40 -12.42 32.25
C GLU A 82 2.35 -11.35 31.71
N LEU A 83 3.45 -11.77 31.08
CA LEU A 83 4.49 -10.92 30.54
C LEU A 83 4.60 -11.10 29.02
N ALA A 84 4.94 -10.03 28.31
CA ALA A 84 5.16 -10.08 26.87
C ALA A 84 6.60 -10.47 26.49
N GLY A 85 7.47 -10.73 27.46
CA GLY A 85 8.89 -10.99 27.26
C GLY A 85 9.44 -11.91 28.34
N PRO A 86 10.77 -12.18 28.32
CA PRO A 86 11.39 -13.13 29.22
C PRO A 86 11.13 -12.72 30.68
N PRO A 87 10.64 -13.65 31.52
CA PRO A 87 10.30 -13.33 32.89
C PRO A 87 11.56 -12.95 33.69
N PRO A 88 11.46 -11.95 34.59
CA PRO A 88 12.55 -11.65 35.51
C PRO A 88 12.82 -12.83 36.46
N PRO A 89 14.06 -13.00 36.97
CA PRO A 89 14.38 -14.07 37.91
C PRO A 89 13.53 -14.04 39.18
N VAL A 90 13.27 -15.21 39.78
CA VAL A 90 12.68 -15.32 41.12
C VAL A 90 13.53 -14.53 42.13
N GLY A 91 12.87 -13.80 43.02
CA GLY A 91 13.49 -12.88 43.98
C GLY A 91 13.63 -11.45 43.46
N THR A 92 13.36 -11.18 42.18
CA THR A 92 13.40 -9.83 41.63
C THR A 92 12.34 -8.95 42.30
N ARG A 93 12.78 -7.85 42.91
CA ARG A 93 11.90 -6.79 43.42
C ARG A 93 11.49 -5.88 42.27
N THR A 94 10.19 -5.68 42.08
CA THR A 94 9.64 -4.83 41.02
C THR A 94 8.61 -3.87 41.59
N GLU A 95 8.43 -2.73 40.91
CA GLU A 95 7.30 -1.85 41.15
C GLU A 95 6.02 -2.52 40.65
N VAL A 96 4.93 -2.35 41.39
CA VAL A 96 3.62 -2.95 41.16
C VAL A 96 2.59 -1.85 41.09
N ALA A 97 2.05 -1.65 39.90
CA ALA A 97 0.90 -0.82 39.63
C ALA A 97 -0.38 -1.62 39.86
N HIS A 98 -1.30 -1.13 40.69
CA HIS A 98 -2.52 -1.87 41.00
C HIS A 98 -3.72 -0.97 41.24
N SER A 99 -4.89 -1.60 41.19
CA SER A 99 -6.16 -1.04 41.68
C SER A 99 -6.74 -1.98 42.74
N PRO A 100 -7.61 -1.51 43.65
CA PRO A 100 -8.15 -2.35 44.73
C PRO A 100 -8.90 -3.60 44.25
N ALA A 101 -9.48 -3.54 43.04
CA ALA A 101 -10.29 -4.60 42.45
C ALA A 101 -9.70 -5.23 41.18
N GLY A 102 -8.57 -4.71 40.68
CA GLY A 102 -7.97 -5.13 39.41
C GLY A 102 -6.69 -5.97 39.60
N PRO A 103 -6.21 -6.60 38.52
CA PRO A 103 -4.96 -7.35 38.55
C PRO A 103 -3.75 -6.41 38.74
N PRO A 104 -2.67 -6.87 39.40
CA PRO A 104 -1.44 -6.09 39.46
C PRO A 104 -0.74 -6.07 38.09
N LEU A 105 -0.03 -4.98 37.85
CA LEU A 105 0.75 -4.72 36.64
C LEU A 105 2.19 -4.44 37.04
N ILE A 106 3.13 -5.01 36.29
CA ILE A 106 4.56 -4.76 36.46
C ILE A 106 5.17 -4.37 35.11
N PRO A 107 6.37 -3.77 35.07
CA PRO A 107 7.10 -3.56 33.82
C PRO A 107 7.22 -4.87 33.02
N GLY A 108 6.88 -4.82 31.73
CA GLY A 108 6.85 -6.01 30.87
C GLY A 108 5.54 -6.80 30.88
N ALA A 109 4.53 -6.38 31.66
CA ALA A 109 3.19 -6.99 31.64
C ALA A 109 2.60 -7.01 30.22
N ALA A 110 1.95 -8.11 29.86
CA ALA A 110 1.37 -8.33 28.53
C ALA A 110 0.44 -7.18 28.09
N VAL A 111 -0.39 -6.68 29.01
CA VAL A 111 -1.31 -5.55 28.73
C VAL A 111 -0.59 -4.27 28.30
N LEU A 112 0.63 -4.01 28.78
CA LEU A 112 1.42 -2.85 28.35
C LEU A 112 1.91 -3.03 26.91
N ALA A 113 2.39 -4.23 26.58
CA ALA A 113 2.82 -4.56 25.23
C ALA A 113 1.63 -4.56 24.25
N ASP A 114 0.47 -5.07 24.66
CA ASP A 114 -0.73 -5.04 23.84
C ASP A 114 -1.20 -3.62 23.56
N ALA A 115 -1.15 -2.73 24.56
CA ALA A 115 -1.44 -1.31 24.37
C ALA A 115 -0.46 -0.67 23.35
N ASP A 116 0.83 -0.95 23.47
CA ASP A 116 1.85 -0.41 22.58
C ASP A 116 1.69 -0.93 21.13
N ARG A 117 1.51 -2.25 20.95
CA ARG A 117 1.24 -2.86 19.64
C ARG A 117 -0.03 -2.33 18.99
N ALA A 118 -1.10 -2.16 19.79
CA ALA A 118 -2.35 -1.60 19.31
C ALA A 118 -2.18 -0.14 18.87
N LEU A 119 -1.45 0.68 19.64
CA LEU A 119 -1.11 2.04 19.26
C LEU A 119 -0.26 2.09 17.98
N GLY A 120 0.76 1.24 17.87
CA GLY A 120 1.59 1.11 16.67
C GLY A 120 0.77 0.76 15.43
N THR A 121 -0.18 -0.16 15.57
CA THR A 121 -1.11 -0.54 14.50
C THR A 121 -2.03 0.61 14.10
N LEU A 122 -2.55 1.37 15.06
CA LEU A 122 -3.37 2.57 14.81
C LEU A 122 -2.59 3.64 14.04
N VAL A 123 -1.35 3.92 14.46
CA VAL A 123 -0.48 4.89 13.78
C VAL A 123 -0.16 4.44 12.35
N LEU A 124 0.21 3.18 12.16
CA LEU A 124 0.48 2.63 10.83
C LEU A 124 -0.75 2.73 9.91
N ALA A 125 -1.93 2.34 10.40
CA ALA A 125 -3.18 2.41 9.66
C ALA A 125 -3.52 3.86 9.28
N ALA A 126 -3.38 4.80 10.21
CA ALA A 126 -3.62 6.23 9.98
C ALA A 126 -2.65 6.83 8.95
N VAL A 127 -1.35 6.53 9.06
CA VAL A 127 -0.33 7.00 8.10
C VAL A 127 -0.62 6.45 6.70
N ALA A 128 -0.88 5.15 6.56
CA ALA A 128 -1.24 4.56 5.28
C ALA A 128 -2.54 5.18 4.71
N ALA A 129 -3.56 5.35 5.55
CA ALA A 129 -4.84 5.94 5.16
C ALA A 129 -4.72 7.42 4.76
N ALA A 130 -3.74 8.16 5.27
CA ALA A 130 -3.45 9.54 4.87
C ALA A 130 -2.60 9.61 3.58
N LEU A 131 -1.60 8.74 3.45
CA LEU A 131 -0.69 8.75 2.30
C LEU A 131 -1.37 8.35 0.99
N VAL A 132 -2.24 7.34 1.01
CA VAL A 132 -2.97 6.86 -0.18
C VAL A 132 -3.76 7.97 -0.89
N PRO A 133 -4.68 8.71 -0.23
CA PRO A 133 -5.41 9.80 -0.87
C PRO A 133 -4.51 10.98 -1.24
N LEU A 134 -3.44 11.25 -0.47
CA LEU A 134 -2.47 12.30 -0.81
C LEU A 134 -1.75 12.00 -2.12
N VAL A 135 -1.26 10.75 -2.30
CA VAL A 135 -0.66 10.29 -3.55
C VAL A 135 -1.68 10.27 -4.67
N GLY A 136 -2.91 9.85 -4.41
CA GLY A 136 -4.02 9.86 -5.37
C GLY A 136 -4.36 11.27 -5.86
N ALA A 137 -4.52 12.23 -4.95
CA ALA A 137 -4.75 13.64 -5.26
C ALA A 137 -3.60 14.22 -6.08
N TRP A 138 -2.35 13.99 -5.66
CA TRP A 138 -1.17 14.43 -6.43
C TRP A 138 -1.16 13.86 -7.84
N GLN A 139 -1.48 12.57 -8.02
CA GLN A 139 -1.60 11.93 -9.34
C GLN A 139 -2.70 12.57 -10.18
N VAL A 140 -3.90 12.79 -9.62
CA VAL A 140 -5.00 13.44 -10.35
C VAL A 140 -4.63 14.85 -10.77
N LEU A 141 -4.07 15.66 -9.86
CA LEU A 141 -3.67 17.03 -10.11
C LEU A 141 -2.57 17.12 -11.18
N SER A 142 -1.51 16.31 -11.05
CA SER A 142 -0.40 16.29 -12.02
C SER A 142 -0.85 15.85 -13.41
N ARG A 143 -1.72 14.83 -13.50
CA ARG A 143 -2.27 14.35 -14.78
C ARG A 143 -3.24 15.34 -15.43
N ARG A 144 -4.08 16.01 -14.63
CA ARG A 144 -4.95 17.09 -15.12
C ARG A 144 -4.13 18.25 -15.70
N ARG A 145 -3.05 18.65 -15.02
CA ARG A 145 -2.13 19.68 -15.51
C ARG A 145 -1.43 19.26 -16.81
N ALA A 146 -1.04 17.99 -16.93
CA ALA A 146 -0.45 17.45 -18.16
C ALA A 146 -1.47 17.45 -19.32
N ALA A 147 -2.70 17.01 -19.07
CA ALA A 147 -3.76 16.98 -20.08
C ALA A 147 -4.18 18.38 -20.57
N ALA A 148 -4.03 19.40 -19.72
CA ALA A 148 -4.33 20.80 -20.06
C ALA A 148 -3.25 21.48 -20.92
N GLN A 149 -2.08 20.84 -21.12
CA GLN A 149 -1.01 21.44 -21.92
C GLN A 149 -1.37 21.52 -23.41
N PRO A 150 -0.80 22.48 -24.16
CA PRO A 150 -1.00 22.58 -25.60
C PRO A 150 -0.63 21.27 -26.33
N PRO A 151 -1.44 20.82 -27.30
CA PRO A 151 -1.14 19.62 -28.07
C PRO A 151 -0.01 19.88 -29.08
N ARG A 152 0.86 18.89 -29.25
CA ARG A 152 1.89 18.81 -30.30
C ARG A 152 1.87 17.43 -30.91
N THR A 153 1.92 17.33 -32.24
CA THR A 153 2.00 16.05 -32.93
C THR A 153 3.46 15.68 -33.13
N LEU A 154 3.83 14.47 -32.71
CA LEU A 154 5.16 13.90 -32.89
C LEU A 154 5.04 12.44 -33.30
N ASP A 155 5.98 11.97 -34.10
CA ASP A 155 6.08 10.54 -34.38
C ASP A 155 6.58 9.81 -33.13
N ALA A 156 5.87 8.76 -32.74
CA ALA A 156 6.22 7.94 -31.60
C ALA A 156 5.86 6.47 -31.84
N GLY A 157 6.65 5.58 -31.24
CA GLY A 157 6.37 4.14 -31.18
C GLY A 157 5.95 3.72 -29.78
N ARG A 158 4.95 2.83 -29.66
CA ARG A 158 4.70 2.17 -28.37
C ARG A 158 5.74 1.10 -28.15
N VAL A 159 6.31 1.12 -26.95
CA VAL A 159 7.21 0.10 -26.43
C VAL A 159 6.67 -0.39 -25.09
N ARG A 160 6.58 -1.71 -24.91
CA ARG A 160 6.33 -2.32 -23.61
C ARG A 160 7.65 -2.76 -23.01
N ILE A 161 7.90 -2.37 -21.77
CA ILE A 161 9.11 -2.76 -21.04
C ILE A 161 8.72 -3.54 -19.79
N GLN A 162 9.28 -4.74 -19.66
CA GLN A 162 9.11 -5.62 -18.50
C GLN A 162 10.33 -5.54 -17.58
N ALA A 163 10.12 -5.10 -16.35
CA ALA A 163 11.11 -5.07 -15.28
C ALA A 163 10.62 -5.96 -14.12
N GLY A 164 11.20 -7.16 -14.00
CA GLY A 164 10.78 -8.18 -13.04
C GLY A 164 9.35 -8.63 -13.27
N LEU A 165 8.51 -8.52 -12.23
CA LEU A 165 7.10 -8.89 -12.23
C LEU A 165 6.17 -7.78 -12.76
N SER A 166 6.72 -6.65 -13.21
CA SER A 166 5.93 -5.53 -13.70
C SER A 166 6.25 -5.21 -15.15
N SER A 167 5.20 -5.03 -15.94
CA SER A 167 5.24 -4.53 -17.32
C SER A 167 4.67 -3.11 -17.36
N ARG A 168 5.22 -2.27 -18.22
CA ARG A 168 4.77 -0.88 -18.39
C ARG A 168 4.81 -0.47 -19.85
N SER A 169 3.80 0.28 -20.28
CA SER A 169 3.75 0.92 -21.59
C SER A 169 4.52 2.24 -21.59
N TRP A 170 5.27 2.46 -22.67
CA TRP A 170 6.02 3.66 -22.96
C TRP A 170 5.74 4.11 -24.40
N LEU A 171 5.84 5.41 -24.64
CA LEU A 171 6.06 5.95 -25.98
C LEU A 171 7.52 6.35 -26.11
N GLU A 172 8.16 5.89 -27.17
CA GLU A 172 9.47 6.36 -27.63
C GLU A 172 9.23 7.39 -28.74
N THR A 173 9.65 8.64 -28.52
CA THR A 173 9.53 9.69 -29.53
C THR A 173 10.65 9.58 -30.56
N ALA A 174 10.35 9.85 -31.83
CA ALA A 174 11.33 9.93 -32.92
C ALA A 174 12.15 11.24 -32.92
N THR A 175 12.10 12.02 -31.84
CA THR A 175 12.86 13.25 -31.69
C THR A 175 14.34 12.97 -31.47
N VAL A 176 15.20 13.95 -31.78
CA VAL A 176 16.62 13.91 -31.41
C VAL A 176 16.88 14.96 -30.33
N PRO A 177 17.21 14.58 -29.08
CA PRO A 177 17.31 13.21 -28.56
C PRO A 177 15.94 12.53 -28.32
N PRO A 178 15.86 11.18 -28.30
CA PRO A 178 14.62 10.47 -28.04
C PRO A 178 14.14 10.71 -26.60
N ARG A 179 12.82 10.61 -26.41
CA ARG A 179 12.17 10.74 -25.12
C ARG A 179 11.24 9.56 -24.88
N TRP A 180 11.26 9.10 -23.63
CA TRP A 180 10.51 7.95 -23.17
C TRP A 180 9.40 8.42 -22.24
N ILE A 181 8.16 8.32 -22.72
CA ILE A 181 6.99 8.83 -22.02
C ILE A 181 6.23 7.63 -21.44
N PRO A 182 6.25 7.42 -20.12
CA PRO A 182 5.53 6.31 -19.53
C PRO A 182 4.03 6.61 -19.47
N LEU A 183 3.20 5.67 -19.94
CA LEU A 183 1.75 5.82 -19.99
C LEU A 183 1.05 4.86 -19.04
N HIS A 184 -0.15 5.21 -18.61
CA HIS A 184 -1.07 4.20 -18.08
C HIS A 184 -1.58 3.31 -19.20
N PHE A 185 -1.88 2.06 -18.88
CA PHE A 185 -2.49 1.18 -19.86
C PHE A 185 -3.85 1.72 -20.33
N ASP A 186 -4.00 1.78 -21.65
CA ASP A 186 -5.23 2.03 -22.37
C ASP A 186 -5.35 0.96 -23.49
N PRO A 187 -6.53 0.36 -23.71
CA PRO A 187 -6.71 -0.63 -24.78
C PRO A 187 -6.38 -0.12 -26.20
N ALA A 188 -6.31 1.19 -26.44
CA ALA A 188 -5.86 1.71 -27.74
C ALA A 188 -4.36 1.52 -27.97
N LEU A 189 -3.56 1.42 -26.90
CA LEU A 189 -2.10 1.34 -26.98
C LEU A 189 -1.58 0.12 -27.78
N PRO A 190 -2.05 -1.11 -27.55
CA PRO A 190 -1.59 -2.27 -28.32
C PRO A 190 -1.88 -2.22 -29.82
N ALA A 191 -2.88 -1.44 -30.24
CA ALA A 191 -3.24 -1.29 -31.64
C ALA A 191 -2.44 -0.18 -32.36
N LEU A 192 -1.68 0.64 -31.61
CA LEU A 192 -0.90 1.73 -32.17
C LEU A 192 0.24 1.17 -33.06
N PRO A 193 0.27 1.49 -34.37
CA PRO A 193 1.39 1.11 -35.22
C PRO A 193 2.68 1.83 -34.78
N SER A 194 3.83 1.26 -35.09
CA SER A 194 5.13 1.85 -34.73
C SER A 194 5.98 2.05 -36.00
N PRO A 195 6.30 3.30 -36.41
CA PRO A 195 5.93 4.58 -35.80
C PRO A 195 4.48 5.03 -36.13
N ALA A 196 3.91 5.90 -35.29
CA ALA A 196 2.65 6.59 -35.54
C ALA A 196 2.74 8.07 -35.15
N ALA A 197 2.01 8.93 -35.86
CA ALA A 197 1.83 10.32 -35.47
C ALA A 197 0.91 10.38 -34.24
N VAL A 198 1.47 10.70 -33.07
CA VAL A 198 0.74 10.79 -31.79
C VAL A 198 0.63 12.25 -31.36
N ARG A 199 -0.57 12.64 -30.93
CA ARG A 199 -0.79 13.97 -30.32
C ARG A 199 -0.40 13.91 -28.85
N LEU A 200 0.61 14.67 -28.46
CA LEU A 200 1.09 14.79 -27.10
C LEU A 200 0.64 16.12 -26.48
N ARG A 201 0.12 16.10 -25.27
CA ARG A 201 -0.22 17.31 -24.49
C ARG A 201 0.98 17.71 -23.66
N GLY A 202 1.66 18.77 -24.10
CA GLY A 202 2.95 19.22 -23.56
C GLY A 202 4.13 18.84 -24.45
N ASP A 203 5.30 19.36 -24.10
CA ASP A 203 6.54 19.13 -24.85
C ASP A 203 7.45 18.17 -24.06
N PRO A 204 7.75 16.96 -24.58
CA PRO A 204 8.54 15.96 -23.88
C PRO A 204 10.02 16.34 -23.67
N LEU A 205 10.50 17.41 -24.29
CA LEU A 205 11.85 17.94 -24.05
C LEU A 205 11.91 18.83 -22.80
N THR A 206 10.80 19.45 -22.41
CA THR A 206 10.75 20.49 -21.37
C THR A 206 9.82 20.13 -20.20
N HIS A 207 8.76 19.38 -20.47
CA HIS A 207 7.74 19.05 -19.48
C HIS A 207 8.02 17.69 -18.83
N ARG A 208 7.91 17.67 -17.49
CA ARG A 208 8.08 16.46 -16.70
C ARG A 208 7.00 15.42 -16.97
N TYR A 209 5.76 15.84 -17.25
CA TYR A 209 4.63 14.95 -17.50
C TYR A 209 3.96 15.34 -18.82
N VAL A 210 3.74 14.36 -19.69
CA VAL A 210 3.13 14.55 -21.01
C VAL A 210 2.05 13.50 -21.18
N ALA A 211 0.82 13.93 -21.46
CA ALA A 211 -0.27 13.00 -21.78
C ALA A 211 -0.28 12.72 -23.29
N ALA A 212 -0.71 11.52 -23.68
CA ALA A 212 -0.87 11.16 -25.09
C ALA A 212 -2.36 11.16 -25.46
N GLU A 213 -2.68 11.56 -26.67
CA GLU A 213 -4.01 11.46 -27.26
C GLU A 213 -3.94 10.45 -28.40
N ILE A 214 -4.62 9.31 -28.21
CA ILE A 214 -4.60 8.14 -29.10
C ILE A 214 -6.06 7.80 -29.42
N ASP A 215 -6.42 7.76 -30.70
CA ASP A 215 -7.80 7.54 -31.16
C ASP A 215 -8.82 8.47 -30.46
N GLY A 216 -8.45 9.75 -30.29
CA GLY A 216 -9.27 10.76 -29.60
C GLY A 216 -9.36 10.60 -28.08
N ARG A 217 -8.68 9.61 -27.49
CA ARG A 217 -8.66 9.36 -26.04
C ARG A 217 -7.39 9.88 -25.42
N THR A 218 -7.54 10.66 -24.34
CA THR A 218 -6.39 11.11 -23.54
C THR A 218 -5.92 10.00 -22.61
N VAL A 219 -4.74 9.46 -22.88
CA VAL A 219 -4.03 8.50 -22.05
C VAL A 219 -3.11 9.27 -21.08
N PRO A 220 -3.37 9.22 -19.77
CA PRO A 220 -2.57 9.96 -18.81
C PRO A 220 -1.16 9.38 -18.66
N PRO A 221 -0.15 10.20 -18.35
CA PRO A 221 1.18 9.70 -18.02
C PRO A 221 1.13 8.90 -16.72
N SER A 222 1.89 7.82 -16.66
CA SER A 222 2.07 7.05 -15.42
C SER A 222 3.29 7.49 -14.61
N GLY A 223 4.12 8.38 -15.16
CA GLY A 223 5.34 8.85 -14.52
C GLY A 223 6.02 9.96 -15.31
N PRO A 224 7.21 10.40 -14.86
CA PRO A 224 7.94 11.47 -15.55
C PRO A 224 8.57 10.98 -16.86
N VAL A 225 8.64 11.87 -17.85
CA VAL A 225 9.37 11.67 -19.10
C VAL A 225 10.84 11.39 -18.80
N ARG A 226 11.45 10.45 -19.53
CA ARG A 226 12.86 10.06 -19.39
C ARG A 226 13.65 10.38 -20.66
N SER A 227 14.90 10.76 -20.47
CA SER A 227 15.88 10.97 -21.56
C SER A 227 16.63 9.70 -21.94
N THR A 228 16.54 8.64 -21.12
CA THR A 228 17.23 7.37 -21.31
C THR A 228 16.22 6.24 -21.42
N GLU A 229 16.59 5.18 -22.16
CA GLU A 229 15.79 3.98 -22.29
C GLU A 229 15.54 3.33 -20.91
N PRO A 230 14.29 2.96 -20.57
CA PRO A 230 13.99 2.30 -19.32
C PRO A 230 14.62 0.90 -19.27
N ARG A 231 15.16 0.53 -18.11
CA ARG A 231 15.73 -0.82 -17.90
C ARG A 231 14.64 -1.89 -17.96
N GLY A 232 14.89 -2.98 -18.68
CA GLY A 232 14.04 -4.16 -18.72
C GLY A 232 14.02 -4.84 -20.08
N ARG A 233 13.20 -5.89 -20.22
CA ARG A 233 12.98 -6.55 -21.51
C ARG A 233 12.02 -5.72 -22.36
N ARG A 234 12.49 -5.28 -23.52
CA ARG A 234 11.75 -4.51 -24.51
C ARG A 234 10.86 -5.40 -25.38
N THR A 235 9.66 -4.95 -25.69
CA THR A 235 8.74 -5.53 -26.67
C THR A 235 8.12 -4.40 -27.47
N ASP A 236 8.42 -4.32 -28.75
CA ASP A 236 7.89 -3.30 -29.65
C ASP A 236 6.55 -3.71 -30.25
N ASN A 237 5.73 -2.72 -30.57
CA ASN A 237 4.51 -2.93 -31.34
C ASN A 237 4.84 -3.27 -32.82
N PRO A 238 3.94 -3.98 -33.53
CA PRO A 238 4.13 -4.28 -34.94
C PRO A 238 4.16 -3.00 -35.79
N ALA A 239 4.98 -3.02 -36.85
CA ALA A 239 5.12 -1.89 -37.77
C ALA A 239 3.88 -1.68 -38.67
N ARG A 240 2.99 -2.68 -38.76
CA ARG A 240 1.73 -2.62 -39.50
C ARG A 240 0.55 -2.88 -38.57
N PRO A 241 -0.64 -2.31 -38.85
CA PRO A 241 -1.85 -2.66 -38.13
C PRO A 241 -2.07 -4.18 -38.16
N ASP A 242 -2.10 -4.78 -36.98
CA ASP A 242 -2.27 -6.21 -36.77
C ASP A 242 -3.71 -6.46 -36.35
N ALA A 243 -4.48 -7.21 -37.14
CA ALA A 243 -5.88 -7.53 -36.83
C ALA A 243 -6.01 -8.24 -35.47
N SER A 244 -4.99 -8.99 -35.05
CA SER A 244 -4.96 -9.62 -33.73
C SER A 244 -4.72 -8.62 -32.59
N ALA A 245 -4.17 -7.43 -32.86
CA ALA A 245 -3.95 -6.40 -31.84
C ALA A 245 -5.25 -5.88 -31.23
N ALA A 246 -6.30 -5.72 -32.04
CA ALA A 246 -7.63 -5.35 -31.54
C ALA A 246 -8.20 -6.43 -30.61
N SER A 247 -8.01 -7.72 -30.95
CA SER A 247 -8.45 -8.83 -30.10
C SER A 247 -7.68 -8.89 -28.77
N ARG A 248 -6.35 -8.68 -28.78
CA ARG A 248 -5.52 -8.59 -27.57
C ARG A 248 -5.89 -7.40 -26.69
N ALA A 249 -6.13 -6.24 -27.30
CA ALA A 249 -6.61 -5.05 -26.62
C ALA A 249 -7.95 -5.28 -25.91
N ALA A 250 -8.91 -5.91 -26.60
CA ALA A 250 -10.20 -6.26 -26.02
C ALA A 250 -10.06 -7.26 -24.86
N ALA A 251 -9.20 -8.26 -24.97
CA ALA A 251 -8.92 -9.22 -23.91
C ALA A 251 -8.27 -8.57 -22.67
N ALA A 252 -7.50 -7.50 -22.86
CA ALA A 252 -6.86 -6.73 -21.79
C ALA A 252 -7.75 -5.61 -21.22
N ALA A 253 -8.87 -5.28 -21.88
CA ALA A 253 -9.82 -4.22 -21.50
C ALA A 253 -10.55 -4.41 -20.13
N PRO A 254 -10.74 -5.62 -19.58
CA PRO A 254 -11.32 -5.78 -18.26
C PRO A 254 -10.37 -5.39 -17.11
N LEU A 255 -10.88 -4.75 -16.06
CA LEU A 255 -10.12 -4.47 -14.83
C LEU A 255 -9.66 -5.75 -14.12
N ARG A 256 -10.41 -6.85 -14.23
CA ARG A 256 -10.00 -8.15 -13.70
C ARG A 256 -8.65 -8.60 -14.29
N ARG A 257 -8.41 -8.34 -15.57
CA ARG A 257 -7.13 -8.69 -16.21
C ARG A 257 -5.98 -7.83 -15.67
N GLN A 258 -6.24 -6.56 -15.37
CA GLN A 258 -5.29 -5.70 -14.65
C GLN A 258 -4.92 -6.30 -13.29
N LEU A 259 -5.94 -6.63 -12.48
CA LEU A 259 -5.73 -7.18 -11.15
C LEU A 259 -4.92 -8.48 -11.18
N LEU A 260 -5.20 -9.37 -12.15
CA LEU A 260 -4.45 -10.61 -12.32
C LEU A 260 -3.00 -10.36 -12.75
N ALA A 261 -2.75 -9.35 -13.59
CA ALA A 261 -1.40 -8.97 -13.99
C ALA A 261 -0.59 -8.37 -12.82
N ASP A 262 -1.26 -7.71 -11.88
CA ASP A 262 -0.64 -7.08 -10.71
C ASP A 262 -0.54 -8.02 -9.49
N LEU A 263 -1.27 -9.14 -9.48
CA LEU A 263 -1.28 -10.12 -8.39
C LEU A 263 0.12 -10.65 -8.02
N PRO A 264 1.05 -10.93 -8.96
CA PRO A 264 2.41 -11.34 -8.60
C PRO A 264 3.15 -10.35 -7.69
N LEU A 265 2.79 -9.06 -7.70
CA LEU A 265 3.40 -8.04 -6.83
C LEU A 265 3.01 -8.21 -5.36
N THR A 266 1.96 -8.97 -5.05
CA THR A 266 1.55 -9.26 -3.67
C THR A 266 2.29 -10.46 -3.07
N ALA A 267 3.01 -11.23 -3.88
CA ALA A 267 3.70 -12.45 -3.42
C ALA A 267 4.68 -12.24 -2.25
N PRO A 268 5.43 -11.11 -2.15
CA PRO A 268 6.30 -10.86 -1.00
C PRO A 268 5.56 -10.53 0.31
N ALA A 269 4.28 -10.12 0.24
CA ALA A 269 3.52 -9.64 1.40
C ALA A 269 3.48 -10.63 2.59
N PRO A 270 3.12 -11.92 2.41
CA PRO A 270 3.08 -12.86 3.53
C PRO A 270 4.45 -13.14 4.15
N LEU A 271 5.53 -13.09 3.37
CA LEU A 271 6.89 -13.31 3.87
C LEU A 271 7.36 -12.14 4.71
N VAL A 272 7.15 -10.91 4.22
CA VAL A 272 7.50 -9.69 4.95
C VAL A 272 6.66 -9.55 6.21
N ALA A 273 5.36 -9.86 6.14
CA ALA A 273 4.47 -9.86 7.29
C ALA A 273 4.85 -10.92 8.33
N ALA A 274 5.34 -12.10 7.90
CA ALA A 274 5.78 -13.14 8.82
C ALA A 274 7.02 -12.73 9.58
N LEU A 275 7.99 -12.11 8.89
CA LEU A 275 9.17 -11.55 9.54
C LEU A 275 8.78 -10.45 10.54
N TRP A 276 7.86 -9.57 10.16
CA TRP A 276 7.34 -8.53 11.05
C TRP A 276 6.68 -9.13 12.29
N ALA A 277 5.76 -10.08 12.12
CA ALA A 277 5.06 -10.73 13.22
C ALA A 277 6.04 -11.45 14.16
N LEU A 278 7.07 -12.10 13.62
CA LEU A 278 8.11 -12.73 14.44
C LEU A 278 8.89 -11.72 15.30
N VAL A 279 9.29 -10.59 14.70
CA VAL A 279 10.06 -9.54 15.40
C VAL A 279 9.22 -8.83 16.46
N ASP A 280 7.93 -8.63 16.20
CA ASP A 280 6.98 -7.95 17.09
C ASP A 280 6.43 -8.88 18.21
N GLY A 281 6.78 -10.17 18.18
CA GLY A 281 6.17 -11.19 19.03
C GLY A 281 4.67 -11.37 18.75
N GLY A 282 4.22 -10.99 17.55
CA GLY A 282 2.84 -11.07 17.11
C GLY A 282 2.46 -12.47 16.63
N GLY A 283 1.21 -12.85 16.89
CA GLY A 283 0.66 -14.12 16.45
C GLY A 283 0.13 -14.11 15.00
N LEU A 284 -0.71 -15.11 14.70
CA LEU A 284 -1.37 -15.27 13.40
C LEU A 284 -2.16 -14.01 12.98
N GLY A 285 -2.79 -13.32 13.94
CA GLY A 285 -3.54 -12.08 13.68
C GLY A 285 -2.66 -10.96 13.10
N THR A 286 -1.49 -10.71 13.71
CA THR A 286 -0.52 -9.72 13.24
C THR A 286 0.00 -10.07 11.85
N TRP A 287 0.27 -11.36 11.60
CA TRP A 287 0.68 -11.85 10.29
C TRP A 287 -0.38 -11.62 9.20
N LEU A 288 -1.65 -11.97 9.46
CA LEU A 288 -2.75 -11.77 8.52
C LEU A 288 -2.98 -10.29 8.23
N ALA A 289 -2.96 -9.46 9.28
CA ALA A 289 -3.09 -8.01 9.20
C ALA A 289 -1.99 -7.39 8.32
N GLY A 290 -0.73 -7.73 8.61
CA GLY A 290 0.42 -7.26 7.83
C GLY A 290 0.36 -7.73 6.37
N THR A 291 -0.03 -8.99 6.13
CA THR A 291 -0.15 -9.56 4.78
C THR A 291 -1.20 -8.81 3.97
N ALA A 292 -2.39 -8.58 4.55
CA ALA A 292 -3.49 -7.88 3.88
C ALA A 292 -3.09 -6.43 3.53
N LEU A 293 -2.47 -5.71 4.47
CA LEU A 293 -2.03 -4.33 4.26
C LEU A 293 -0.95 -4.23 3.18
N LEU A 294 0.09 -5.07 3.25
CA LEU A 294 1.17 -5.08 2.27
C LEU A 294 0.69 -5.48 0.88
N ALA A 295 -0.21 -6.47 0.78
CA ALA A 295 -0.81 -6.85 -0.49
C ALA A 295 -1.65 -5.72 -1.11
N ALA A 296 -2.48 -5.04 -0.30
CA ALA A 296 -3.27 -3.91 -0.76
C ALA A 296 -2.37 -2.75 -1.22
N LEU A 297 -1.31 -2.44 -0.47
CA LEU A 297 -0.32 -1.43 -0.84
C LEU A 297 0.45 -1.79 -2.12
N ALA A 298 0.80 -3.06 -2.33
CA ALA A 298 1.46 -3.51 -3.56
C ALA A 298 0.58 -3.28 -4.80
N LEU A 299 -0.72 -3.60 -4.71
CA LEU A 299 -1.69 -3.31 -5.77
C LEU A 299 -1.87 -1.81 -6.00
N PHE A 300 -1.93 -1.02 -4.92
CA PHE A 300 -1.98 0.44 -5.03
C PHE A 300 -0.73 1.01 -5.72
N VAL A 301 0.47 0.52 -5.39
CA VAL A 301 1.72 0.93 -6.05
C VAL A 301 1.72 0.54 -7.52
N ALA A 302 1.20 -0.64 -7.87
CA ALA A 302 1.04 -1.07 -9.26
C ALA A 302 0.13 -0.10 -10.05
N ALA A 303 -1.02 0.27 -9.46
CA ALA A 303 -1.94 1.23 -10.04
C ALA A 303 -1.33 2.63 -10.19
N VAL A 304 -0.53 3.09 -9.21
CA VAL A 304 0.19 4.37 -9.25
C VAL A 304 1.24 4.35 -10.38
N ARG A 305 1.96 3.24 -10.55
CA ARG A 305 3.00 3.07 -11.58
C ARG A 305 2.45 2.84 -13.00
N GLY A 306 1.18 2.46 -13.13
CA GLY A 306 0.51 2.25 -14.42
C GLY A 306 1.00 1.00 -15.13
N THR A 307 0.83 -0.16 -14.51
CA THR A 307 1.19 -1.45 -15.09
C THR A 307 0.39 -1.78 -16.36
N ASP A 308 0.98 -2.60 -17.23
CA ASP A 308 0.41 -3.00 -18.51
C ASP A 308 0.05 -4.48 -18.53
N PRO A 309 -1.24 -4.86 -18.61
CA PRO A 309 -1.70 -6.24 -18.52
C PRO A 309 -1.67 -7.03 -19.84
N THR A 310 -1.15 -6.41 -20.93
CA THR A 310 -0.99 -7.07 -22.24
C THR A 310 0.23 -7.94 -22.31
#